data_AF-A0A396PUU8-F1
#
_entry.id   AF-A0A396PUU8-F1
#
_cell.length_a   1.000
_cell.length_b   1.000
_cell.length_c   1.000
_cell.angle_alpha   90.00
_cell.angle_beta   90.00
_cell.angle_gamma   90.00
#
_symmetry.space_group_name_H-M   'P 1'
#
loop_
_entity.id
_entity.type
_entity.pdbx_description
1 polymer ?
#
loop_
_entity_poly.entity_id
_entity_poly.type
_entity_poly.pdbx_seq_one_letter_code
_entity_poly.pdbx_strand_id
1 'polypeptide(L)'
;MKNFDCNNCANNKTPYVCCDCVSAIADDGSEITRPSQWESKYDNVNRPEHYQTKNGLETIDAIEAFTEDLTGIEAVCTGNVIKYISRWKKKNGIEDLKKAEWYLQRLIRHEEIEESKNKTKENK
;
A
#
# COMPACT_ATOMS: atom_id res chain seq x y z
N MET A 1 3.28 26.23 31.06
CA MET A 1 3.66 25.11 30.17
C MET A 1 2.54 24.86 29.18
N LYS A 2 2.81 24.42 27.94
CA LYS A 2 1.74 24.05 27.01
C LYS A 2 1.17 22.70 27.47
N ASN A 3 -0.13 22.64 27.73
CA ASN A 3 -0.81 21.39 28.06
C ASN A 3 -0.84 20.53 26.78
N PHE A 4 -0.13 19.40 26.81
CA PHE A 4 -0.16 18.42 25.75
C PHE A 4 -1.46 17.62 25.90
N ASP A 5 -2.51 18.00 25.18
CA ASP A 5 -3.70 17.16 25.04
C ASP A 5 -3.67 16.39 23.71
N CYS A 6 -4.48 15.33 23.61
CA CYS A 6 -4.57 14.51 22.40
C CYS A 6 -4.99 15.32 21.15
N ASN A 7 -5.80 16.38 21.34
CA ASN A 7 -6.26 17.28 20.28
C ASN A 7 -5.13 18.16 19.71
N ASN A 8 -4.12 18.50 20.51
CA ASN A 8 -2.93 19.24 20.11
C ASN A 8 -1.80 18.32 19.62
N CYS A 9 -1.83 17.04 19.99
CA CYS A 9 -0.84 16.06 19.55
C CYS A 9 -0.94 15.75 18.05
N ALA A 10 -2.15 15.79 17.49
CA ALA A 10 -2.39 15.69 16.04
C ALA A 10 -1.83 16.89 15.24
N ASN A 11 -1.68 18.05 15.89
CA ASN A 11 -1.16 19.28 15.27
C ASN A 11 0.37 19.43 15.38
N ASN A 12 1.05 18.46 15.97
CA ASN A 12 2.51 18.52 16.13
C ASN A 12 3.20 18.19 14.79
N LYS A 13 4.09 19.07 14.32
CA LYS A 13 4.90 18.88 13.09
C LYS A 13 6.02 17.83 13.27
N THR A 14 5.84 16.87 14.15
CA THR A 14 6.80 15.78 14.38
C THR A 14 6.54 14.66 13.37
N PRO A 15 7.54 13.82 13.06
CA PRO A 15 7.37 12.63 12.22
C PRO A 15 6.70 11.48 12.97
N TYR A 16 6.19 11.71 14.19
CA TYR A 16 5.57 10.71 15.04
C TYR A 16 4.11 11.05 15.31
N VAL A 17 3.25 10.04 15.39
CA VAL A 17 1.86 10.15 15.85
C VAL A 17 1.74 9.53 17.23
N CYS A 18 0.89 10.12 18.07
CA CYS A 18 0.54 9.54 19.36
C CYS A 18 -0.49 8.43 19.12
N CYS A 19 -0.16 7.21 19.55
CA CYS A 19 -1.03 6.04 19.35
C CYS A 19 -1.78 5.67 20.62
N ASP A 20 -1.26 6.07 21.79
CA ASP A 20 -1.89 5.79 23.07
C ASP A 20 -1.57 6.91 24.09
N CYS A 21 -2.51 7.15 25.00
CA CYS A 21 -2.45 8.19 26.02
C CYS A 21 -2.75 7.59 27.40
N VAL A 22 -2.02 8.02 28.41
CA VAL A 22 -2.28 7.65 29.81
C VAL A 22 -2.71 8.87 30.62
N SER A 23 -3.60 8.67 31.59
CA SER A 23 -3.90 9.69 32.59
C SER A 23 -2.67 9.95 33.45
N ALA A 24 -2.42 11.22 33.75
CA ALA A 24 -1.34 11.69 34.61
C ALA A 24 -1.83 12.90 35.41
N ILE A 25 -1.15 13.18 36.53
CA ILE A 25 -1.43 14.35 37.36
C ILE A 25 -0.34 15.39 37.10
N ALA A 26 -0.75 16.62 36.78
CA ALA A 26 0.14 17.75 36.61
C ALA A 26 0.62 18.30 37.98
N ASP A 27 1.64 19.14 37.96
CA ASP A 27 2.24 19.71 39.20
C ASP A 27 1.23 20.55 40.02
N ASP A 28 0.17 21.05 39.39
CA ASP A 28 -0.92 21.80 40.03
C ASP A 28 -2.07 20.92 40.52
N GLY A 29 -1.94 19.60 40.45
CA GLY A 29 -2.95 18.62 40.86
C GLY A 29 -4.07 18.40 39.84
N SER A 30 -4.01 19.03 38.66
CA SER A 30 -4.98 18.79 37.60
C SER A 30 -4.75 17.44 36.91
N GLU A 31 -5.84 16.77 36.52
CA GLU A 31 -5.78 15.55 35.70
C GLU A 31 -5.53 15.93 34.24
N ILE A 32 -4.47 15.36 33.67
CA ILE A 32 -4.04 15.56 32.28
C ILE A 32 -3.88 14.22 31.58
N THR A 33 -3.94 14.21 30.26
CA THR A 33 -3.58 13.05 29.43
C THR A 33 -2.22 13.29 28.80
N ARG A 34 -1.30 12.31 28.83
CA ARG A 34 0.00 12.42 28.14
C ARG A 34 0.25 11.24 27.21
N PRO A 35 0.86 11.43 26.02
CA PRO A 35 1.24 10.33 25.14
C PRO A 35 2.11 9.29 25.87
N SER A 36 1.67 8.03 25.88
CA SER A 36 2.42 6.89 26.40
C SER A 36 3.20 6.17 25.30
N GLN A 37 2.70 6.22 24.07
CA GLN A 37 3.28 5.57 22.91
C GLN A 37 3.31 6.49 21.68
N TRP A 38 4.41 6.38 20.93
CA TRP A 38 4.67 7.14 19.72
C TRP A 38 5.03 6.19 18.58
N GLU A 39 4.31 6.26 17.45
CA GLU A 39 4.67 5.53 16.23
C GLU A 39 5.17 6.49 15.14
N SER A 40 6.08 6.03 14.30
CA SER A 40 6.51 6.80 13.13
C SER A 40 5.37 6.93 12.13
N LYS A 41 5.19 8.14 11.58
CA LYS A 41 4.29 8.40 10.44
C LYS A 41 4.69 7.61 9.19
N TYR A 42 5.93 7.16 9.14
CA TYR A 42 6.50 6.38 8.05
C TYR A 42 6.65 4.93 8.50
N ASP A 43 5.87 4.05 7.89
CA ASP A 43 6.03 2.61 8.00
C ASP A 43 6.23 2.08 6.58
N ASN A 44 7.47 1.76 6.22
CA ASN A 44 7.77 1.27 4.88
C ASN A 44 7.22 -0.13 4.59
N VAL A 45 6.78 -0.86 5.62
CA VAL A 45 6.18 -2.19 5.50
C VAL A 45 4.68 -2.06 5.33
N ASN A 46 4.03 -1.38 6.27
CA ASN A 46 2.57 -1.32 6.32
C ASN A 46 1.97 -0.11 5.59
N ARG A 47 2.74 0.97 5.36
CA ARG A 47 2.29 2.22 4.73
C ARG A 47 3.34 2.86 3.80
N PRO A 48 3.85 2.11 2.81
CA PRO A 48 4.85 2.62 1.88
C PRO A 48 4.33 3.78 1.02
N GLU A 49 4.95 4.96 1.15
CA GLU A 49 4.57 6.20 0.44
C GLU A 49 4.45 6.04 -1.08
N HIS A 50 5.26 5.15 -1.66
CA HIS A 50 5.30 4.90 -3.10
C HIS A 50 4.17 4.00 -3.61
N TYR A 51 3.31 3.48 -2.74
CA TYR A 51 2.11 2.70 -3.09
C TYR A 51 0.80 3.35 -2.66
N GLN A 52 0.85 4.54 -2.07
CA GLN A 52 -0.36 5.25 -1.63
C GLN A 52 -0.75 6.34 -2.61
N THR A 53 -2.04 6.50 -2.87
CA THR A 53 -2.57 7.69 -3.57
C THR A 53 -2.69 8.86 -2.61
N LYS A 54 -2.95 10.07 -3.12
CA LYS A 54 -3.23 11.25 -2.28
C LYS A 54 -4.48 11.10 -1.42
N ASN A 55 -5.35 10.16 -1.77
CA ASN A 55 -6.65 9.94 -1.13
C ASN A 55 -6.64 8.69 -0.22
N GLY A 56 -5.47 8.07 0.01
CA GLY A 56 -5.32 6.94 0.92
C GLY A 56 -5.56 5.55 0.31
N LEU A 57 -5.99 5.45 -0.95
CA LEU A 57 -6.05 4.15 -1.65
C LEU A 57 -4.65 3.57 -1.80
N GLU A 58 -4.46 2.31 -1.40
CA GLU A 58 -3.19 1.60 -1.54
C GLU A 58 -3.17 0.73 -2.79
N THR A 59 -1.98 0.58 -3.38
CA THR A 59 -1.76 -0.35 -4.50
C THR A 59 -2.19 -1.77 -4.17
N ILE A 60 -2.06 -2.20 -2.91
CA ILE A 60 -2.43 -3.56 -2.50
C ILE A 60 -3.95 -3.78 -2.62
N ASP A 61 -4.77 -2.79 -2.26
CA ASP A 61 -6.24 -2.85 -2.39
C ASP A 61 -6.65 -3.07 -3.85
N ALA A 62 -5.99 -2.37 -4.78
CA ALA A 62 -6.23 -2.55 -6.20
C ALA A 62 -5.80 -3.94 -6.68
N ILE A 63 -4.64 -4.42 -6.24
CA ILE A 63 -4.16 -5.77 -6.60
C ILE A 63 -5.14 -6.82 -6.11
N GLU A 64 -5.59 -6.74 -4.86
CA GLU A 64 -6.58 -7.66 -4.28
C GLU A 64 -7.87 -7.69 -5.13
N ALA A 65 -8.44 -6.52 -5.42
CA ALA A 65 -9.67 -6.44 -6.21
C ALA A 65 -9.53 -6.97 -7.66
N PHE A 66 -8.41 -6.67 -8.33
CA PHE A 66 -8.21 -7.12 -9.72
C PHE A 66 -7.70 -8.56 -9.85
N THR A 67 -7.35 -9.22 -8.74
CA THR A 67 -6.85 -10.60 -8.76
C THR A 67 -7.75 -11.59 -8.04
N GLU A 68 -8.92 -11.16 -7.55
CA GLU A 68 -9.87 -11.98 -6.77
C GLU A 68 -10.22 -13.31 -7.46
N ASP A 69 -10.53 -13.28 -8.76
CA ASP A 69 -10.90 -14.47 -9.54
C ASP A 69 -9.74 -15.06 -10.36
N LEU A 70 -8.55 -14.48 -10.26
CA LEU A 70 -7.39 -14.91 -11.05
C LEU A 70 -6.58 -15.95 -10.28
N THR A 71 -5.97 -16.90 -11.00
CA THR A 71 -5.13 -17.90 -10.36
C THR A 71 -3.79 -18.05 -11.07
N GLY A 72 -2.82 -18.68 -10.39
CA GLY A 72 -1.52 -19.00 -10.97
C GLY A 72 -0.81 -17.79 -11.59
N ILE A 73 -0.43 -17.92 -12.86
CA ILE A 73 0.36 -16.90 -13.55
C ILE A 73 -0.46 -15.65 -13.90
N GLU A 74 -1.77 -15.76 -14.04
CA GLU A 74 -2.67 -14.64 -14.32
C GLU A 74 -2.66 -13.66 -13.15
N ALA A 75 -2.89 -14.15 -11.93
CA ALA A 75 -2.87 -13.34 -10.72
C ALA A 75 -1.49 -12.70 -10.49
N VAL A 76 -0.43 -13.50 -10.63
CA VAL A 76 0.95 -13.03 -10.41
C VAL A 76 1.32 -11.93 -11.41
N CYS A 77 1.03 -12.12 -12.71
CA CYS A 77 1.35 -11.12 -13.71
C CYS A 77 0.49 -9.86 -13.54
N THR A 78 -0.82 -10.00 -13.33
CA THR A 78 -1.76 -8.88 -13.14
C THR A 78 -1.35 -8.02 -11.94
N GLY A 79 -1.12 -8.65 -10.78
CA GLY A 79 -0.69 -7.93 -9.58
C GLY A 79 0.65 -7.21 -9.77
N ASN A 80 1.60 -7.83 -10.47
CA ASN A 80 2.88 -7.17 -10.77
C ASN A 80 2.73 -5.98 -11.71
N VAL A 81 1.92 -6.08 -12.77
CA VAL A 81 1.65 -4.97 -13.68
C VAL A 81 1.08 -3.78 -12.91
N ILE A 82 0.03 -4.00 -12.10
CA ILE A 82 -0.59 -2.96 -11.27
C ILE A 82 0.43 -2.35 -10.29
N LYS A 83 1.23 -3.18 -9.64
CA LYS A 83 2.29 -2.74 -8.70
C LYS A 83 3.29 -1.80 -9.36
N TYR A 84 3.78 -2.14 -10.54
CA TYR A 84 4.80 -1.34 -11.21
C TYR A 84 4.22 -0.06 -11.83
N ILE A 85 3.02 -0.12 -12.40
CA ILE A 85 2.33 1.05 -12.97
C ILE A 85 1.87 2.03 -11.88
N SER A 86 1.53 1.57 -10.68
CA SER A 86 1.13 2.49 -9.60
C SER A 86 2.32 3.23 -8.96
N ARG A 87 3.50 2.61 -8.88
CA ARG A 87 4.64 3.20 -8.16
C ARG A 87 5.70 3.91 -9.01
N TRP A 88 5.77 3.68 -10.32
CA TRP A 88 6.95 4.03 -11.14
C TRP A 88 7.43 5.47 -10.91
N LYS A 89 6.51 6.43 -10.89
CA LYS A 89 6.83 7.86 -10.76
C LYS A 89 7.41 8.22 -9.38
N LYS A 90 7.18 7.39 -8.37
CA LYS A 90 7.59 7.59 -6.98
C LYS A 90 8.80 6.74 -6.56
N LYS A 91 9.23 5.77 -7.37
CA LYS A 91 10.31 4.83 -7.01
C LYS A 91 11.39 4.71 -8.08
N ASN A 92 11.17 3.90 -9.13
CA ASN A 92 12.25 3.53 -10.06
C ASN A 92 12.07 4.09 -11.50
N GLY A 93 11.10 4.98 -11.71
CA GLY A 93 10.87 5.61 -13.01
C GLY A 93 10.65 4.59 -14.14
N ILE A 94 11.40 4.76 -15.23
CA ILE A 94 11.28 3.92 -16.44
C ILE A 94 11.58 2.44 -16.19
N GLU A 95 12.38 2.10 -15.17
CA GLU A 95 12.69 0.71 -14.87
C GLU A 95 11.44 -0.07 -14.44
N ASP A 96 10.58 0.54 -13.62
CA ASP A 96 9.32 -0.08 -13.23
C ASP A 96 8.39 -0.21 -14.45
N LEU A 97 8.38 0.75 -15.38
CA LEU A 97 7.61 0.63 -16.63
C LEU A 97 8.07 -0.57 -17.47
N LYS A 98 9.39 -0.79 -17.60
CA LYS A 98 9.94 -1.96 -18.30
C LYS A 98 9.58 -3.28 -17.59
N LYS A 99 9.55 -3.28 -16.25
CA LYS A 99 9.07 -4.45 -15.49
C LYS A 99 7.59 -4.71 -15.73
N ALA A 100 6.76 -3.66 -15.75
CA ALA A 100 5.33 -3.79 -16.08
C ALA A 100 5.14 -4.39 -17.48
N GLU A 101 5.85 -3.86 -18.47
CA GLU A 101 5.85 -4.39 -19.84
C GLU A 101 6.22 -5.87 -19.87
N TRP A 102 7.29 -6.26 -19.18
CA TRP A 102 7.73 -7.67 -19.12
C TRP A 102 6.64 -8.61 -18.58
N TYR A 103 5.98 -8.23 -17.48
CA TYR A 103 4.90 -9.04 -16.90
C TYR A 103 3.66 -9.08 -17.79
N LEU A 104 3.31 -7.95 -18.42
CA LEU A 104 2.21 -7.88 -19.37
C LEU A 104 2.45 -8.80 -20.57
N GLN A 105 3.64 -8.75 -21.16
CA GLN A 105 4.03 -9.62 -22.27
C GLN A 105 4.02 -11.10 -21.87
N ARG A 106 4.34 -11.42 -20.61
CA ARG A 106 4.26 -12.79 -20.09
C ARG A 106 2.82 -13.26 -19.96
N LEU A 107 1.92 -12.39 -19.52
CA LEU A 107 0.48 -12.68 -19.42
C LEU A 107 -0.13 -12.90 -20.81
N ILE A 108 0.13 -12.01 -21.77
CA ILE A 108 -0.36 -12.13 -23.15
C ILE A 108 0.02 -13.51 -23.74
N ARG A 109 1.29 -13.91 -23.62
CA ARG A 109 1.73 -15.22 -24.12
C ARG A 109 1.05 -16.40 -23.43
N HIS A 110 0.69 -16.27 -22.15
CA HIS A 110 -0.03 -17.32 -21.45
C HIS A 110 -1.44 -17.48 -22.04
N GLU A 111 -2.16 -16.38 -22.22
CA GLU A 111 -3.51 -16.38 -22.79
C GLU A 111 -3.56 -16.91 -24.22
N GLU A 112 -2.59 -16.52 -25.07
CA GLU A 112 -2.47 -17.03 -26.45
C GLU A 112 -2.31 -18.56 -26.49
N ILE A 113 -1.56 -19.13 -25.54
CA ILE A 113 -1.37 -20.58 -25.41
C ILE A 113 -2.65 -21.26 -24.93
N GLU A 114 -3.34 -20.70 -23.94
CA GLU A 114 -4.60 -21.27 -23.43
C GLU A 114 -5.71 -21.21 -24.49
N GLU A 115 -5.82 -20.11 -25.24
CA GLU A 115 -6.76 -19.99 -26.36
C GLU A 115 -6.50 -21.05 -27.44
N SER A 116 -5.23 -21.28 -27.78
CA SER A 116 -4.83 -22.30 -28.77
C SER A 116 -5.16 -23.72 -28.31
N LYS A 117 -5.03 -24.02 -27.01
CA LYS A 117 -5.42 -25.32 -26.43
C LYS A 117 -6.93 -25.53 -26.48
N ASN A 118 -7.71 -24.49 -26.19
CA ASN A 118 -9.16 -24.59 -26.17
C ASN A 118 -9.72 -24.85 -27.59
N LYS A 119 -9.21 -24.17 -28.62
CA LYS A 119 -9.54 -24.45 -30.03
C LYS A 119 -9.24 -25.90 -30.44
N THR A 120 -8.19 -26.50 -29.91
CA THR A 120 -7.83 -27.90 -30.22
C THR A 120 -8.79 -28.91 -29.58
N LYS A 121 -9.37 -28.58 -28.42
CA LYS A 121 -10.36 -29.43 -27.73
C LYS A 121 -11.73 -29.40 -28.40
N GLU A 122 -12.13 -28.25 -28.94
CA GLU A 122 -13.43 -28.08 -29.62
C GLU A 122 -13.49 -28.77 -31.00
N ASN A 123 -12.33 -29.00 -31.63
CA ASN A 123 -12.22 -29.66 -32.93
C ASN A 123 -12.00 -31.19 -32.85
N LYS A 124 -12.11 -31.78 -31.66
CA LYS A 124 -12.05 -33.24 -31.42
C LYS A 124 -13.39 -33.77 -30.96
#